data_AF-A0A2H0G7K6-F1
#
_entry.id   AF-A0A2H0G7K6-F1
#
_cell.length_a   1.000
_cell.length_b   1.000
_cell.length_c   1.000
_cell.angle_alpha   90.00
_cell.angle_beta   90.00
_cell.angle_gamma   90.00
#
_symmetry.space_group_name_H-M   'P 1'
#
loop_
_entity.id
_entity.type
_entity.pdbx_description
1 polymer ?
#
loop_
_entity_poly.entity_id
_entity_poly.type
_entity_poly.pdbx_seq_one_letter_code
_entity_poly.pdbx_strand_id
1 'polypeptide(L)'
;MKKITKILFIALFITGVSTEMYAQKAEKTEKKEKEAKPLEKPAAVGHAATDDFVTSSFNLYKKNQKITETLSDAANNAGDLTATKTDLENQSKEVAALLEKSSTVLTEAKTITPKTDSIKAVKAINLATKALNETQKAIPGQLEQIKNQEAKN
;
A
#
# COMPACT_ATOMS: atom_id res chain seq x y z
N MET A 1 -5.33 -37.41 7.11
CA MET A 1 -4.30 -36.55 6.48
C MET A 1 -4.96 -35.35 5.82
N LYS A 2 -4.31 -34.19 5.93
CA LYS A 2 -4.53 -32.89 5.26
C LYS A 2 -5.93 -32.24 5.42
N LYS A 3 -6.05 -31.42 6.47
CA LYS A 3 -7.09 -30.38 6.59
C LYS A 3 -6.72 -29.26 5.61
N ILE A 4 -7.54 -29.06 4.58
CA ILE A 4 -7.42 -27.94 3.65
C ILE A 4 -8.01 -26.73 4.37
N THR A 5 -7.16 -25.90 4.96
CA THR A 5 -7.56 -24.62 5.53
C THR A 5 -7.99 -23.71 4.38
N LYS A 6 -9.31 -23.58 4.21
CA LYS A 6 -9.92 -22.61 3.29
C LYS A 6 -9.54 -21.20 3.75
N ILE A 7 -8.64 -20.55 3.03
CA ILE A 7 -8.35 -19.13 3.22
C ILE A 7 -9.57 -18.38 2.73
N LEU A 8 -10.30 -17.79 3.67
CA LEU A 8 -11.48 -16.98 3.44
C LEU A 8 -11.02 -15.65 2.80
N PHE A 9 -11.24 -15.48 1.51
CA PHE A 9 -11.15 -14.17 0.86
C PHE A 9 -12.23 -13.26 1.45
N ILE A 10 -11.84 -12.31 2.29
CA ILE A 10 -12.72 -11.23 2.72
C ILE A 10 -12.85 -10.29 1.52
N ALA A 11 -13.88 -10.52 0.71
CA ALA A 11 -14.34 -9.53 -0.27
C ALA A 11 -14.81 -8.30 0.51
N LEU A 12 -13.99 -7.25 0.53
CA LEU A 12 -14.40 -5.93 0.99
C LEU A 12 -15.50 -5.46 0.03
N PHE A 13 -16.74 -5.48 0.53
CA PHE A 13 -17.94 -4.98 -0.13
C PHE A 13 -17.69 -3.56 -0.66
N ILE A 14 -17.70 -3.42 -1.99
CA ILE A 14 -17.88 -2.14 -2.66
C ILE A 14 -19.38 -1.83 -2.56
N THR A 15 -19.80 -1.10 -1.52
CA THR A 15 -21.12 -0.50 -1.50
C THR A 15 -21.08 0.80 -2.30
N GLY A 16 -21.76 0.77 -3.44
CA GLY A 16 -21.92 1.92 -4.32
C GLY A 16 -22.94 2.95 -3.83
N VAL A 17 -22.78 4.15 -4.39
CA VAL A 17 -23.78 5.19 -4.61
C VAL A 17 -23.26 5.93 -5.85
N SER A 18 -23.96 6.11 -6.96
CA SER A 18 -25.37 5.92 -7.31
C SER A 18 -25.47 5.81 -8.83
N THR A 19 -26.15 4.80 -9.35
CA THR A 19 -26.55 4.71 -10.76
C THR A 19 -27.91 5.38 -10.95
N GLU A 20 -27.96 6.67 -11.25
CA GLU A 20 -29.13 7.24 -11.91
C GLU A 20 -28.72 8.27 -12.97
N MET A 21 -29.32 8.09 -14.14
CA MET A 21 -29.40 9.00 -15.28
C MET A 21 -28.40 8.77 -16.42
N TYR A 22 -28.71 7.72 -17.20
CA TYR A 22 -28.53 7.75 -18.65
C TYR A 22 -29.11 9.06 -19.23
N ALA A 23 -28.44 9.60 -20.24
CA ALA A 23 -28.84 10.74 -21.08
C ALA A 23 -28.63 12.16 -20.52
N GLN A 24 -27.37 12.63 -20.51
CA GLN A 24 -27.12 14.00 -20.98
C GLN A 24 -25.70 14.18 -21.52
N LYS A 25 -25.64 14.33 -22.84
CA LYS A 25 -24.65 15.08 -23.64
C LYS A 25 -23.17 14.88 -23.31
N ALA A 26 -22.50 14.30 -24.31
CA ALA A 26 -21.09 14.51 -24.63
C ALA A 26 -20.63 15.95 -24.31
N GLU A 27 -19.78 16.07 -23.29
CA GLU A 27 -18.72 17.05 -23.10
C GLU A 27 -18.38 17.08 -21.60
N LYS A 28 -17.28 16.42 -21.20
CA LYS A 28 -16.23 17.01 -20.37
C LYS A 28 -15.27 15.97 -19.81
N THR A 29 -14.00 16.31 -20.00
CA THR A 29 -12.84 15.93 -19.20
C THR A 29 -12.44 14.46 -19.26
N GLU A 30 -11.56 14.18 -20.21
CA GLU A 30 -10.29 13.52 -19.90
C GLU A 30 -9.77 14.03 -18.55
N LYS A 31 -10.15 13.38 -17.46
CA LYS A 31 -9.37 13.47 -16.23
C LYS A 31 -8.09 12.73 -16.57
N LYS A 32 -7.09 13.46 -17.06
CA LYS A 32 -5.70 13.07 -16.86
C LYS A 32 -5.62 12.55 -15.44
N GLU A 33 -5.32 11.26 -15.28
CA GLU A 33 -4.91 10.72 -14.00
C GLU A 33 -3.85 11.67 -13.49
N LYS A 34 -4.19 12.52 -12.52
CA LYS A 34 -3.17 13.25 -11.79
C LYS A 34 -2.35 12.15 -11.17
N GLU A 35 -1.13 11.94 -11.68
CA GLU A 35 -0.14 11.11 -11.05
C GLU A 35 -0.20 11.42 -9.55
N ALA A 36 -0.67 10.44 -8.78
CA ALA A 36 -0.86 10.62 -7.36
C ALA A 36 0.52 10.91 -6.80
N LYS A 37 0.74 12.13 -6.28
CA LYS A 37 2.02 12.49 -5.67
C LYS A 37 2.39 11.42 -4.64
N PRO A 38 3.66 10.96 -4.63
CA PRO A 38 4.14 10.02 -3.63
C PRO A 38 3.78 10.48 -2.22
N LEU A 39 3.37 9.55 -1.35
CA LEU A 39 3.15 9.87 0.05
C LEU A 39 4.49 10.25 0.69
N GLU A 40 4.48 11.35 1.43
CA GLU A 40 5.64 11.78 2.20
C GLU A 40 5.60 11.20 3.62
N LYS A 41 6.74 10.70 4.09
CA LYS A 41 6.88 10.19 5.45
C LYS A 41 6.70 11.35 6.44
N PRO A 42 5.82 11.23 7.45
CA PRO A 42 5.70 12.27 8.46
C PRO A 42 6.99 12.36 9.31
N ALA A 43 7.17 13.51 9.95
CA ALA A 43 8.21 13.69 10.96
C ALA A 43 7.95 12.76 12.16
N ALA A 44 9.02 12.41 12.89
CA ALA A 44 8.90 11.62 14.10
C ALA A 44 8.04 12.37 15.13
N VAL A 45 7.16 11.64 15.82
CA VAL A 45 6.25 12.19 16.83
C VAL A 45 6.77 12.00 18.26
N GLY A 46 7.88 11.28 18.44
CA GLY A 46 8.53 11.07 19.73
C GLY A 46 7.89 9.93 20.54
N HIS A 47 7.10 9.08 19.89
CA HIS A 47 6.49 7.90 20.51
C HIS A 47 7.00 6.65 19.79
N ALA A 48 7.85 5.88 20.47
CA ALA A 48 8.62 4.79 19.85
C ALA A 48 7.78 3.83 19.00
N ALA A 49 6.70 3.28 19.55
CA ALA A 49 5.84 2.35 18.82
C ALA A 49 5.21 2.99 17.57
N THR A 50 4.86 4.28 17.62
CA THR A 50 4.34 5.01 16.47
C THR A 50 5.43 5.27 15.44
N ASP A 51 6.59 5.74 15.87
CA ASP A 51 7.70 6.08 14.99
C ASP A 51 8.27 4.83 14.29
N ASP A 52 8.33 3.69 14.98
CA ASP A 52 8.74 2.39 14.43
C ASP A 52 7.72 1.89 13.39
N PHE A 53 6.42 1.99 13.70
CA PHE A 53 5.36 1.62 12.77
C PHE A 53 5.39 2.48 11.51
N VAL A 54 5.51 3.81 11.66
CA VAL A 54 5.62 4.77 10.56
C VAL A 54 6.86 4.47 9.71
N THR A 55 8.02 4.28 10.35
CA THR A 55 9.28 4.03 9.66
C THR A 55 9.23 2.74 8.86
N SER A 56 8.75 1.65 9.46
CA SER A 56 8.62 0.35 8.79
C SER A 56 7.66 0.43 7.60
N SER A 57 6.51 1.08 7.79
CA SER A 57 5.50 1.26 6.72
C SER A 57 6.04 2.05 5.54
N PHE A 58 6.73 3.15 5.80
CA PHE A 58 7.29 4.01 4.74
C PHE A 58 8.53 3.42 4.09
N ASN A 59 9.34 2.64 4.80
CA ASN A 59 10.45 1.90 4.19
C ASN A 59 9.92 0.88 3.17
N LEU A 60 8.87 0.14 3.54
CA LEU A 60 8.22 -0.82 2.66
C LEU A 60 7.61 -0.14 1.44
N TYR A 61 6.90 0.97 1.65
CA TYR A 61 6.34 1.79 0.58
C TYR A 61 7.40 2.31 -0.41
N LYS A 62 8.50 2.88 0.10
CA LYS A 62 9.60 3.36 -0.75
C LYS A 62 10.28 2.22 -1.50
N LYS A 63 10.46 1.07 -0.86
CA LYS A 63 11.00 -0.13 -1.51
C LYS A 63 10.09 -0.60 -2.64
N ASN A 64 8.77 -0.60 -2.42
CA ASN A 64 7.79 -0.95 -3.44
C ASN A 64 7.79 0.04 -4.62
N GLN A 65 7.88 1.35 -4.36
CA GLN A 65 7.96 2.36 -5.42
C GLN A 65 9.16 2.14 -6.34
N LYS A 66 10.34 1.81 -5.78
CA LYS A 66 11.52 1.48 -6.58
C LYS A 66 11.30 0.26 -7.48
N ILE A 67 10.50 -0.72 -7.05
CA ILE A 67 10.13 -1.85 -7.90
C ILE A 67 9.23 -1.39 -9.04
N THR A 68 8.24 -0.52 -8.78
CA THR A 68 7.41 0.07 -9.85
C THR A 68 8.27 0.76 -10.90
N GLU A 69 9.24 1.59 -10.47
CA GLU A 69 10.17 2.29 -11.37
C GLU A 69 10.97 1.28 -12.20
N THR A 70 11.56 0.27 -11.55
CA THR A 70 12.36 -0.79 -12.21
C THR A 70 11.54 -1.55 -13.25
N LEU A 71 10.29 -1.93 -12.91
CA LEU A 71 9.41 -2.68 -13.81
C LEU A 71 8.87 -1.82 -14.96
N SER A 72 8.72 -0.51 -14.74
CA SER A 72 8.29 0.42 -15.79
C SER A 72 9.36 0.66 -16.86
N ASP A 73 10.64 0.52 -16.50
CA ASP A 73 11.79 0.73 -17.39
C ASP A 73 12.58 -0.57 -17.59
N ALA A 74 11.85 -1.64 -17.97
CA ALA A 74 12.42 -2.97 -18.15
C ALA A 74 13.52 -3.04 -19.22
N ALA A 75 13.52 -2.12 -20.19
CA ALA A 75 14.53 -2.06 -21.24
C ALA A 75 15.91 -1.65 -20.70
N ASN A 76 15.95 -0.75 -19.71
CA ASN A 76 17.19 -0.29 -19.08
C ASN A 76 17.49 -0.98 -17.75
N ASN A 77 16.50 -1.66 -17.16
CA ASN A 77 16.62 -2.37 -15.89
C ASN A 77 16.31 -3.85 -16.07
N ALA A 78 17.17 -4.54 -16.84
CA ALA A 78 17.19 -6.00 -16.95
C ALA A 78 17.66 -6.62 -15.61
N GLY A 79 16.85 -6.44 -14.57
CA GLY A 79 17.04 -7.00 -13.24
C GLY A 79 16.55 -8.44 -13.17
N ASP A 80 16.96 -9.13 -12.10
CA ASP A 80 16.48 -10.48 -11.80
C ASP A 80 14.98 -10.42 -11.43
N LEU A 81 14.13 -10.79 -12.40
CA LEU A 81 12.67 -10.87 -12.23
C LEU A 81 12.26 -11.89 -11.16
N THR A 82 13.04 -12.97 -10.97
CA THR A 82 12.78 -13.98 -9.93
C THR A 82 13.03 -13.40 -8.53
N ALA A 83 14.14 -12.66 -8.37
CA ALA A 83 14.42 -11.94 -7.13
C ALA A 83 13.35 -10.87 -6.84
N THR A 84 12.93 -10.13 -7.87
CA THR A 84 11.89 -9.09 -7.73
C THR A 84 10.54 -9.69 -7.32
N LYS A 85 10.15 -10.82 -7.93
CA LYS A 85 8.94 -11.57 -7.55
C LYS A 85 9.00 -12.05 -6.10
N THR A 86 10.12 -12.65 -5.70
CA THR A 86 10.34 -13.10 -4.32
C THR A 86 10.23 -11.94 -3.33
N ASP A 87 10.80 -10.78 -3.71
CA ASP A 87 10.70 -9.58 -2.89
C ASP A 87 9.26 -9.10 -2.76
N LEU A 88 8.49 -9.03 -3.84
CA LEU A 88 7.06 -8.66 -3.81
C LEU A 88 6.21 -9.60 -2.94
N GLU A 89 6.48 -10.91 -2.98
CA GLU A 89 5.81 -11.88 -2.11
C GLU A 89 6.15 -11.66 -0.63
N ASN A 90 7.40 -11.30 -0.32
CA ASN A 90 7.81 -10.94 1.04
C ASN A 90 7.19 -9.61 1.47
N GLN A 91 7.17 -8.59 0.60
CA GLN A 91 6.51 -7.32 0.87
C GLN A 91 5.02 -7.52 1.17
N SER A 92 4.33 -8.42 0.46
CA SER A 92 2.92 -8.75 0.73
C SER A 92 2.71 -9.28 2.15
N LYS A 93 3.59 -10.18 2.62
CA LYS A 93 3.58 -10.70 3.99
C LYS A 93 3.89 -9.62 5.02
N GLU A 94 4.89 -8.78 4.75
CA GLU A 94 5.27 -7.67 5.63
C GLU A 94 4.15 -6.62 5.74
N VAL A 95 3.48 -6.29 4.64
CA VAL A 95 2.29 -5.42 4.63
C VAL A 95 1.22 -6.00 5.54
N ALA A 96 0.88 -7.29 5.39
CA ALA A 96 -0.14 -7.93 6.22
C ALA A 96 0.23 -7.88 7.71
N ALA A 97 1.47 -8.25 8.05
CA ALA A 97 1.97 -8.23 9.43
C ALA A 97 1.97 -6.81 10.05
N LEU A 98 2.27 -5.78 9.26
CA LEU A 98 2.21 -4.39 9.73
C LEU A 98 0.76 -3.92 9.89
N LEU A 99 -0.13 -4.24 8.94
CA LEU A 99 -1.55 -3.89 9.04
C LEU A 99 -2.22 -4.53 10.26
N GLU A 100 -1.85 -5.76 10.63
CA GLU A 100 -2.30 -6.40 11.88
C GLU A 100 -1.88 -5.61 13.13
N LYS A 101 -0.66 -5.06 13.16
CA LYS A 101 -0.16 -4.23 14.26
C LYS A 101 -0.81 -2.84 14.33
N SER A 102 -1.38 -2.35 13.22
CA SER A 102 -1.88 -0.98 13.11
C SER A 102 -2.95 -0.63 14.15
N SER A 103 -3.83 -1.58 14.50
CA SER A 103 -4.91 -1.38 15.48
C SER A 103 -4.37 -1.16 16.89
N THR A 104 -3.38 -1.96 17.30
CA THR A 104 -2.72 -1.86 18.60
C THR A 104 -1.98 -0.53 18.72
N VAL A 105 -1.14 -0.20 17.74
CA VAL A 105 -0.38 1.07 17.73
C VAL A 105 -1.30 2.29 17.69
N LEU A 106 -2.43 2.20 16.98
CA LEU A 106 -3.44 3.25 16.98
C LEU A 106 -4.11 3.42 18.34
N THR A 107 -4.36 2.33 19.04
CA THR A 107 -4.95 2.36 20.40
C THR A 107 -3.97 2.99 21.38
N GLU A 108 -2.70 2.61 21.35
CA GLU A 108 -1.64 3.23 22.16
C GLU A 108 -1.47 4.71 21.84
N ALA A 109 -1.47 5.10 20.57
CA ALA A 109 -1.36 6.51 20.19
C ALA A 109 -2.51 7.37 20.72
N LYS A 110 -3.71 6.80 20.91
CA LYS A 110 -4.88 7.50 21.48
C LYS A 110 -4.75 7.78 22.98
N THR A 111 -3.84 7.10 23.69
CA THR A 111 -3.65 7.28 25.14
C THR A 111 -2.51 8.26 25.48
N ILE A 112 -1.74 8.70 24.47
CA ILE A 112 -0.65 9.68 24.65
C ILE A 112 -1.17 10.99 25.25
N THR A 113 -0.43 11.52 26.23
CA THR A 113 -0.67 12.82 26.86
C THR A 113 0.57 13.70 26.68
N PRO A 114 0.42 15.00 26.33
CA PRO A 114 -0.83 15.73 26.10
C PRO A 114 -1.58 15.28 24.85
N LYS A 115 -2.90 15.54 24.80
CA LYS A 115 -3.78 15.15 23.69
C LYS A 115 -3.32 15.67 22.32
N THR A 116 -2.57 16.77 22.30
CA THR A 116 -1.94 17.30 21.07
C THR A 116 -0.99 16.32 20.43
N ASP A 117 -0.23 15.55 21.22
CA ASP A 117 0.73 14.59 20.71
C ASP A 117 0.04 13.29 20.29
N SER A 118 -1.01 12.89 21.00
CA SER A 118 -1.92 11.83 20.53
C SER A 118 -2.46 12.12 19.13
N ILE A 119 -2.93 13.35 18.87
CA ILE A 119 -3.45 13.74 17.55
C ILE A 119 -2.36 13.64 16.47
N LYS A 120 -1.13 14.07 16.77
CA LYS A 120 0.01 13.95 15.83
C LYS A 120 0.31 12.48 15.54
N ALA A 121 0.38 11.64 16.57
CA ALA A 121 0.66 10.22 16.45
C ALA A 121 -0.43 9.50 15.63
N VAL A 122 -1.71 9.75 15.92
CA VAL A 122 -2.84 9.18 15.16
C VAL A 122 -2.78 9.60 13.68
N LYS A 123 -2.46 10.86 13.38
CA LYS A 123 -2.29 11.30 11.98
C LYS A 123 -1.13 10.59 11.29
N ALA A 124 0.01 10.43 11.97
CA ALA A 124 1.17 9.73 11.44
C ALA A 124 0.85 8.26 11.16
N ILE A 125 0.14 7.58 12.07
CA ILE A 125 -0.32 6.19 11.90
C ILE A 125 -1.26 6.07 10.71
N ASN A 126 -2.26 6.94 10.59
CA ASN A 126 -3.20 6.90 9.47
C ASN A 126 -2.48 7.05 8.12
N LEU A 127 -1.46 7.91 8.06
CA LEU A 127 -0.67 8.11 6.86
C LEU A 127 0.23 6.89 6.55
N ALA A 128 0.83 6.28 7.58
CA ALA A 128 1.57 5.03 7.44
C ALA A 128 0.68 3.86 6.97
N THR A 129 -0.52 3.72 7.53
CA THR A 129 -1.52 2.74 7.07
C THR A 129 -1.93 2.99 5.62
N LYS A 130 -2.03 4.27 5.20
CA LYS A 130 -2.27 4.59 3.78
C LYS A 130 -1.12 4.12 2.89
N ALA A 131 0.12 4.31 3.30
CA ALA A 131 1.30 3.84 2.57
C ALA A 131 1.34 2.30 2.45
N LEU A 132 0.97 1.58 3.51
CA LEU A 132 0.81 0.11 3.46
C LEU A 132 -0.29 -0.30 2.48
N ASN A 133 -1.44 0.38 2.49
CA ASN A 133 -2.54 0.08 1.59
C ASN A 133 -2.19 0.36 0.12
N GLU A 134 -1.46 1.43 -0.17
CA GLU A 134 -0.95 1.71 -1.53
C GLU A 134 0.02 0.62 -1.98
N THR A 135 0.94 0.22 -1.10
CA THR A 135 1.86 -0.91 -1.36
C THR A 135 1.09 -2.20 -1.64
N GLN A 136 0.11 -2.53 -0.81
CA GLN A 136 -0.72 -3.73 -0.96
C GLN A 136 -1.41 -3.78 -2.33
N LYS A 137 -1.92 -2.63 -2.78
CA LYS A 137 -2.64 -2.51 -4.06
C LYS A 137 -1.72 -2.57 -5.27
N ALA A 138 -0.48 -2.12 -5.14
CA ALA A 138 0.49 -2.12 -6.24
C ALA A 138 1.01 -3.54 -6.57
N ILE A 139 1.20 -4.39 -5.55
CA ILE A 139 1.83 -5.71 -5.68
C ILE A 139 1.19 -6.59 -6.78
N PRO A 140 -0.14 -6.78 -6.86
CA PRO A 140 -0.74 -7.62 -7.90
C PRO A 140 -0.42 -7.15 -9.32
N GLY A 141 -0.46 -5.84 -9.57
CA GLY A 141 -0.12 -5.28 -10.88
C GLY A 141 1.36 -5.44 -11.22
N GLN A 142 2.24 -5.28 -10.23
CA GLN A 142 3.68 -5.51 -10.39
C GLN A 142 3.99 -6.99 -10.72
N LEU A 143 3.31 -7.94 -10.05
CA LEU A 143 3.45 -9.37 -10.35
C LEU A 143 2.95 -9.72 -11.77
N GLU A 144 1.88 -9.08 -12.23
CA GLU A 144 1.40 -9.25 -13.61
C GLU A 144 2.38 -8.67 -14.64
N GLN A 145 2.97 -7.50 -14.36
CA GLN A 145 4.03 -6.93 -15.19
C GLN A 145 5.22 -7.88 -15.33
N ILE A 146 5.69 -8.47 -14.23
CA ILE A 146 6.77 -9.47 -14.24
C ILE A 146 6.40 -10.64 -15.15
N LYS A 147 5.21 -11.22 -14.97
CA LYS A 147 4.74 -12.34 -15.80
C LYS A 147 4.72 -12.01 -17.30
N ASN A 148 4.32 -10.79 -17.64
CA ASN A 148 4.28 -10.33 -19.03
C ASN A 148 5.67 -10.07 -19.61
N GLN A 149 6.65 -9.70 -18.78
CA GLN A 149 8.04 -9.55 -19.19
C GLN A 149 8.71 -10.92 -19.38
N GLU A 150 8.48 -11.87 -18.48
CA GLU A 150 8.94 -13.25 -18.61
C GLU A 150 8.43 -13.92 -19.89
N ALA A 151 7.20 -13.63 -20.31
CA ALA A 151 6.63 -14.19 -21.54
C ALA A 151 7.18 -13.59 -22.85
N LYS A 152 7.89 -12.45 -22.76
CA LYS A 152 8.50 -11.76 -23.91
C LYS A 152 9.99 -12.09 -24.09
N ASN A 153 10.62 -12.63 -23.05
CA ASN A 153 12.01 -13.12 -23.05
C ASN A 153 12.06 -14.59 -23.44
#